data_AF-A0A9P0VW65-F1
#
_entry.id   AF-A0A9P0VW65-F1
#
_cell.length_a   1.000
_cell.length_b   1.000
_cell.length_c   1.000
_cell.angle_alpha   90.00
_cell.angle_beta   90.00
_cell.angle_gamma   90.00
#
_symmetry.space_group_name_H-M   'P 1'
#
loop_
_entity.id
_entity.type
_entity.pdbx_description
1 polymer ?
#
loop_
_entity_poly.entity_id
_entity_poly.type
_entity_poly.pdbx_seq_one_letter_code
_entity_poly.pdbx_strand_id
1 'polypeptide(L)'
;MIVNVTGASCKRRDRLRQIEHERLLESLESGEIVSGKGKNQEVSLKRPGDTRWGSHYITIIRLMSMWSSVLKALENVYEDGANEERGIASSLIDKMENCEFVFVMHLMIYLLGITNELSLALQQKDQNIVLAIHLISTMKAQLQEFRDNGWDNLFKEVNLFCENQKIPLSNMEEHVKVRGRSRRNGETISNLIHFRGGIFCEGVIGS
;
A
#
# COMPACT_ATOMS: atom_id res chain seq x y z
N MET A 1 11.38 -2.43 -1.19
CA MET A 1 11.94 -3.27 -2.28
C MET A 1 11.47 -2.81 -3.66
N ILE A 2 10.16 -2.71 -3.92
CA ILE A 2 9.59 -2.20 -5.20
C ILE A 2 10.22 -0.86 -5.61
N VAL A 3 10.17 0.13 -4.73
CA VAL A 3 10.76 1.47 -4.95
C VAL A 3 12.27 1.43 -5.21
N ASN A 4 12.99 0.44 -4.66
CA ASN A 4 14.42 0.32 -4.89
C ASN A 4 14.71 -0.23 -6.27
N VAL A 5 13.92 -1.17 -6.78
CA VAL A 5 14.10 -1.75 -8.13
C VAL A 5 13.74 -0.74 -9.21
N THR A 6 12.59 -0.06 -9.07
CA THR A 6 12.12 0.94 -10.04
C THR A 6 12.87 2.27 -9.94
N GLY A 7 13.46 2.57 -8.78
CA GLY A 7 14.26 3.77 -8.52
C GLY A 7 15.75 3.51 -8.25
N ALA A 8 16.30 2.38 -8.72
CA ALA A 8 17.70 2.00 -8.47
C ALA A 8 18.71 2.94 -9.14
N SER A 9 18.39 3.42 -10.34
CA SER A 9 19.27 4.24 -11.18
C SER A 9 18.52 5.45 -11.75
N CYS A 10 19.27 6.48 -12.17
CA CYS A 10 18.69 7.65 -12.84
C CYS A 10 17.87 7.23 -14.06
N LYS A 11 18.41 6.32 -14.89
CA LYS A 11 17.73 5.80 -16.09
C LYS A 11 16.38 5.16 -15.76
N ARG A 12 16.29 4.31 -14.73
CA ARG A 12 15.02 3.66 -14.35
C ARG A 12 14.01 4.66 -13.79
N ARG A 13 14.48 5.63 -13.00
CA ARG A 13 13.63 6.70 -12.47
C ARG A 13 13.06 7.59 -13.59
N ASP A 14 13.87 7.93 -14.58
CA ASP A 14 13.43 8.77 -15.69
C ASP A 14 12.45 8.01 -16.59
N ARG A 15 12.66 6.70 -16.80
CA ARG A 15 11.70 5.84 -17.49
C ARG A 15 10.37 5.72 -16.75
N LEU A 16 10.40 5.52 -15.42
CA LEU A 16 9.17 5.50 -14.61
C LEU A 16 8.40 6.83 -14.71
N ARG A 17 9.11 7.96 -14.69
CA ARG A 17 8.51 9.29 -14.87
C ARG A 17 7.88 9.45 -16.24
N GLN A 18 8.55 8.96 -17.28
CA GLN A 18 8.03 9.00 -18.64
C GLN A 18 6.76 8.17 -18.77
N ILE A 19 6.75 6.93 -18.27
CA ILE A 19 5.57 6.05 -18.28
C ILE A 19 4.38 6.69 -17.57
N GLU A 20 4.57 7.23 -16.37
CA GLU A 20 3.49 7.88 -15.63
C GLU A 20 3.02 9.17 -16.34
N HIS A 21 3.93 9.93 -16.97
CA HIS A 21 3.56 11.10 -17.76
C HIS A 21 2.70 10.73 -18.97
N GLU A 22 3.07 9.69 -19.72
CA GLU A 22 2.31 9.17 -20.85
C GLU A 22 0.92 8.71 -20.40
N ARG A 23 0.82 7.94 -19.31
CA ARG A 23 -0.46 7.53 -18.71
C ARG A 23 -1.34 8.73 -18.33
N LEU A 24 -0.76 9.76 -17.71
CA LEU A 24 -1.50 10.97 -17.32
C LEU A 24 -2.01 11.75 -18.54
N LEU A 25 -1.25 11.79 -19.63
CA LEU A 25 -1.70 12.38 -20.89
C LEU A 25 -2.88 11.60 -21.49
N GLU A 26 -2.79 10.27 -21.55
CA GLU A 26 -3.88 9.42 -22.04
C GLU A 26 -5.16 9.58 -21.20
N SER A 27 -5.02 9.65 -19.87
CA SER A 27 -6.14 9.89 -18.95
C SER A 27 -6.75 11.30 -19.12
N LEU A 28 -5.94 12.28 -19.52
CA LEU A 28 -6.39 13.64 -19.80
C LEU A 28 -7.12 13.72 -21.15
N GLU A 29 -6.59 13.06 -22.18
CA GLU A 29 -7.18 13.01 -23.52
C GLU A 29 -8.52 12.26 -23.55
N SER A 30 -8.65 11.22 -22.73
CA SER A 30 -9.90 10.47 -22.52
C SER A 30 -10.92 11.20 -21.64
N GLY A 31 -10.53 12.32 -21.00
CA GLY A 31 -11.41 13.10 -20.13
C GLY A 31 -11.65 12.49 -18.74
N GLU A 32 -10.91 11.45 -18.36
CA GLU A 32 -11.00 10.81 -17.03
C GLU A 32 -10.44 11.70 -15.92
N ILE A 33 -9.53 12.62 -16.24
CA ILE A 33 -8.99 13.61 -15.31
C ILE A 33 -9.12 15.04 -15.86
N VAL A 34 -9.50 15.99 -15.01
CA VAL A 34 -9.54 17.42 -15.36
C VAL A 34 -8.16 18.04 -15.11
N SER A 35 -7.60 18.73 -16.11
CA SER A 35 -6.33 19.46 -15.97
C SER A 35 -6.45 20.55 -14.89
N GLY A 36 -5.65 20.42 -13.83
CA GLY A 36 -5.51 21.41 -12.76
C GLY A 36 -4.05 21.56 -12.32
N LYS A 37 -3.63 22.78 -11.98
CA LYS A 37 -2.29 23.02 -11.41
C LYS A 37 -2.25 22.56 -9.95
N GLY A 38 -1.55 21.45 -9.69
CA GLY A 38 -1.22 20.97 -8.34
C GLY A 38 -1.67 19.53 -8.06
N LYS A 39 -0.91 18.80 -7.23
CA LYS A 39 -0.97 17.35 -6.90
C LYS A 39 -0.54 16.36 -7.99
N ASN A 40 -0.79 16.61 -9.28
CA ASN A 40 -0.40 15.68 -10.37
C ASN A 40 1.06 15.84 -10.86
N GLN A 41 1.88 16.65 -10.19
CA GLN A 41 3.26 16.95 -10.62
C GLN A 41 4.33 16.08 -9.94
N GLU A 42 3.99 15.34 -8.88
CA GLU A 42 4.96 14.48 -8.19
C GLU A 42 5.00 13.07 -8.80
N VAL A 43 5.61 12.96 -9.97
CA VAL A 43 5.71 11.75 -10.81
C VAL A 43 6.76 10.75 -10.31
N SER A 44 7.04 10.68 -8.99
CA SER A 44 8.13 9.84 -8.49
C SER A 44 7.83 9.09 -7.19
N LEU A 45 8.19 7.81 -7.17
CA LEU A 45 8.26 7.03 -5.95
C LEU A 45 9.46 7.50 -5.12
N LYS A 46 9.19 8.20 -4.01
CA LYS A 46 10.23 8.58 -3.07
C LYS A 46 10.62 7.36 -2.23
N ARG A 47 11.92 7.13 -2.07
CA ARG A 47 12.41 6.12 -1.11
C ARG A 47 11.98 6.55 0.30
N PRO A 48 11.34 5.66 1.08
CA PRO A 48 11.08 5.95 2.48
C PRO A 48 12.42 6.00 3.22
N GLY A 49 12.53 6.88 4.20
CA GLY A 49 13.68 6.92 5.09
C GLY A 49 13.44 5.99 6.28
N ASP A 50 14.48 5.25 6.69
CA ASP A 50 14.39 4.15 7.67
C ASP A 50 13.82 4.54 9.05
N THR A 51 13.72 5.84 9.36
CA THR A 51 13.34 6.37 10.68
C THR A 51 12.09 7.25 10.69
N ARG A 52 11.34 7.37 9.58
CA ARG A 52 10.18 8.28 9.53
C ARG A 52 8.95 7.60 8.94
N TRP A 53 8.03 7.17 9.81
CA TRP A 53 6.72 6.59 9.46
C TRP A 53 5.95 7.40 8.42
N GLY A 54 5.99 8.74 8.50
CA GLY A 54 5.38 9.61 7.49
C GLY A 54 5.98 9.45 6.08
N SER A 55 7.24 9.06 5.96
CA SER A 55 7.82 8.76 4.64
C SER A 55 7.31 7.44 4.06
N HIS A 56 7.10 6.42 4.90
CA HIS A 56 6.48 5.17 4.50
C HIS A 56 5.03 5.37 4.05
N TYR A 57 4.26 6.17 4.79
CA TYR A 57 2.90 6.55 4.43
C TYR A 57 2.83 7.16 3.02
N ILE A 58 3.65 8.18 2.76
CA ILE A 58 3.71 8.85 1.46
C ILE A 58 4.17 7.88 0.36
N THR A 59 5.14 7.01 0.64
CA THR A 59 5.61 6.02 -0.34
C THR A 59 4.49 5.05 -0.73
N ILE A 60 3.71 4.55 0.24
CA ILE A 60 2.63 3.59 -0.04
C ILE A 60 1.49 4.26 -0.82
N ILE A 61 1.10 5.49 -0.45
CA ILE A 61 0.11 6.26 -1.21
C ILE A 61 0.56 6.43 -2.66
N ARG A 62 1.82 6.81 -2.89
CA ARG A 62 2.35 6.98 -4.24
C ARG A 62 2.42 5.67 -5.02
N LEU A 63 2.72 4.56 -4.35
CA LEU A 63 2.69 3.25 -4.99
C LEU A 63 1.28 2.90 -5.46
N MET A 64 0.26 3.16 -4.63
CA MET A 64 -1.14 2.95 -5.00
C MET A 64 -1.57 3.85 -6.16
N SER A 65 -1.19 5.13 -6.17
CA SER A 65 -1.57 6.06 -7.26
C SER A 65 -0.87 5.76 -8.58
N MET A 66 0.39 5.32 -8.52
CA MET A 66 1.23 5.02 -9.68
C MET A 66 1.19 3.53 -10.09
N TRP A 67 0.23 2.75 -9.58
CA TRP A 67 0.21 1.28 -9.66
C TRP A 67 0.58 0.73 -11.04
N SER A 68 -0.16 1.14 -12.08
CA SER A 68 0.04 0.67 -13.46
C SER A 68 1.43 1.05 -14.01
N SER A 69 1.89 2.27 -13.71
CA SER A 69 3.22 2.74 -14.15
C SER A 69 4.35 1.98 -13.46
N VAL A 70 4.15 1.57 -12.21
CA VAL A 70 5.09 0.75 -11.46
C VAL A 70 5.15 -0.67 -12.03
N LEU A 71 4.00 -1.29 -12.30
CA LEU A 71 3.95 -2.59 -12.99
C LEU A 71 4.66 -2.51 -14.34
N LYS A 72 4.36 -1.49 -15.14
CA LYS A 72 5.02 -1.33 -16.45
C LYS A 72 6.53 -1.11 -16.34
N ALA A 73 6.98 -0.39 -15.32
CA ALA A 73 8.40 -0.24 -15.05
C ALA A 73 9.07 -1.55 -14.63
N LEU A 74 8.37 -2.42 -13.88
CA LEU A 74 8.87 -3.76 -13.54
C LEU A 74 8.89 -4.69 -14.76
N GLU A 75 7.87 -4.66 -15.62
CA GLU A 75 7.87 -5.38 -16.90
C GLU A 75 9.08 -5.01 -17.76
N ASN A 76 9.37 -3.71 -17.88
CA ASN A 76 10.56 -3.25 -18.62
C ASN A 76 11.86 -3.79 -18.00
N VAL A 77 11.96 -3.92 -16.67
CA VAL A 77 13.13 -4.53 -16.01
C VAL A 77 13.17 -6.04 -16.25
N TYR A 78 12.02 -6.70 -16.30
CA TYR A 78 11.93 -8.11 -16.65
C TYR A 78 12.37 -8.38 -18.11
N GLU A 79 12.01 -7.49 -19.05
CA GLU A 79 12.41 -7.62 -20.45
C GLU A 79 13.91 -7.29 -20.65
N ASP A 80 14.38 -6.16 -20.09
CA ASP A 80 15.72 -5.62 -20.36
C ASP A 80 16.82 -6.07 -19.37
N GLY A 81 16.43 -6.66 -18.23
CA GLY A 81 17.34 -6.96 -17.11
C GLY A 81 18.21 -8.20 -17.30
N ALA A 82 19.26 -8.31 -16.49
CA ALA A 82 20.01 -9.56 -16.33
C ALA A 82 19.17 -10.61 -15.57
N ASN A 83 19.53 -11.90 -15.65
CA ASN A 83 18.74 -13.01 -15.08
C ASN A 83 18.30 -12.78 -13.61
N GLU A 84 19.17 -12.23 -12.76
CA GLU A 84 18.83 -11.90 -11.37
C GLU A 84 17.78 -10.79 -11.27
N GLU A 85 17.96 -9.70 -12.03
CA GLU A 85 17.02 -8.57 -12.04
C GLU A 85 15.66 -8.98 -12.60
N ARG A 86 15.63 -9.88 -13.60
CA ARG A 86 14.40 -10.46 -14.14
C ARG A 86 13.65 -11.26 -13.10
N GLY A 87 14.35 -12.14 -12.37
CA GLY A 87 13.74 -12.92 -11.30
C GLY A 87 13.15 -12.03 -10.19
N ILE A 88 13.87 -10.96 -9.83
CA ILE A 88 13.37 -9.97 -8.86
C ILE A 88 12.12 -9.25 -9.41
N ALA A 89 12.17 -8.77 -10.65
CA ALA A 89 11.05 -8.06 -11.27
C ALA A 89 9.79 -8.93 -11.35
N SER A 90 9.91 -10.17 -11.84
CA SER A 90 8.82 -11.14 -11.89
C SER A 90 8.23 -11.40 -10.51
N SER A 91 9.07 -11.67 -9.49
CA SER A 91 8.58 -11.88 -8.13
C SER A 91 7.87 -10.65 -7.54
N LEU A 92 8.26 -9.44 -7.94
CA LEU A 92 7.60 -8.21 -7.49
C LEU A 92 6.27 -7.98 -8.20
N ILE A 93 6.15 -8.33 -9.48
CA ILE A 93 4.89 -8.31 -10.23
C ILE A 93 3.90 -9.27 -9.57
N ASP A 94 4.31 -10.53 -9.34
CA ASP A 94 3.46 -11.54 -8.68
C ASP A 94 2.97 -11.08 -7.29
N LYS A 95 3.82 -10.36 -6.55
CA LYS A 95 3.45 -9.79 -5.25
C LYS A 95 2.47 -8.64 -5.39
N MET A 96 2.64 -7.75 -6.37
CA MET A 96 1.72 -6.65 -6.59
C MET A 96 0.36 -7.17 -7.02
N GLU A 97 0.31 -8.16 -7.90
CA GLU A 97 -0.92 -8.81 -8.39
C GLU A 97 -1.51 -9.83 -7.40
N ASN A 98 -1.22 -9.68 -6.11
CA ASN A 98 -1.73 -10.53 -5.05
C ASN A 98 -2.71 -9.76 -4.15
N CYS A 99 -3.91 -10.29 -3.96
CA CYS A 99 -4.94 -9.65 -3.13
C CYS A 99 -4.51 -9.48 -1.65
N GLU A 100 -3.73 -10.39 -1.06
CA GLU A 100 -3.18 -10.23 0.30
C GLU A 100 -2.27 -9.00 0.39
N PHE A 101 -1.45 -8.76 -0.64
CA PHE A 101 -0.60 -7.58 -0.70
C PHE A 101 -1.41 -6.29 -0.83
N VAL A 102 -2.43 -6.26 -1.70
CA VAL A 102 -3.35 -5.12 -1.84
C VAL A 102 -4.08 -4.84 -0.53
N PHE A 103 -4.55 -5.89 0.16
CA PHE A 103 -5.23 -5.79 1.44
C PHE A 103 -4.32 -5.15 2.51
N VAL A 104 -3.11 -5.69 2.69
CA VAL A 104 -2.12 -5.14 3.63
C VAL A 104 -1.77 -3.71 3.25
N MET A 105 -1.67 -3.39 1.97
CA MET A 105 -1.40 -2.03 1.51
C MET A 105 -2.47 -1.04 1.96
N HIS A 106 -3.75 -1.34 1.72
CA HIS A 106 -4.87 -0.48 2.15
C HIS A 106 -4.91 -0.37 3.67
N LEU A 107 -4.75 -1.48 4.39
CA LEU A 107 -4.67 -1.48 5.86
C LEU A 107 -3.55 -0.56 6.36
N MET A 108 -2.35 -0.64 5.76
CA MET A 108 -1.23 0.23 6.13
C MET A 108 -1.49 1.69 5.79
N ILE A 109 -2.19 2.01 4.70
CA ILE A 109 -2.57 3.40 4.38
C ILE A 109 -3.45 3.98 5.49
N TYR A 110 -4.47 3.24 5.95
CA TYR A 110 -5.33 3.68 7.05
C TYR A 110 -4.56 3.89 8.36
N LEU A 111 -3.78 2.89 8.78
CA LEU A 111 -3.05 2.93 10.05
C LEU A 111 -1.96 4.01 10.06
N LEU A 112 -1.20 4.10 8.97
CA LEU A 112 -0.18 5.13 8.85
C LEU A 112 -0.78 6.53 8.66
N GLY A 113 -1.97 6.64 8.06
CA GLY A 113 -2.69 7.91 7.96
C GLY A 113 -3.01 8.49 9.34
N ILE A 114 -3.68 7.70 10.18
CA ILE A 114 -4.05 8.10 11.55
C ILE A 114 -2.80 8.44 12.38
N THR A 115 -1.77 7.59 12.33
CA THR A 115 -0.55 7.82 13.13
C THR A 115 0.31 8.98 12.59
N ASN A 116 0.29 9.24 11.28
CA ASN A 116 1.00 10.37 10.68
C ASN A 116 0.33 11.71 11.03
N GLU A 117 -1.00 11.78 11.07
CA GLU A 117 -1.73 12.97 11.56
C GLU A 117 -1.33 13.31 12.99
N LEU A 118 -1.31 12.32 13.89
CA LEU A 118 -0.81 12.50 15.25
C LEU A 118 0.65 12.97 15.26
N SER A 119 1.51 12.30 14.50
CA SER A 119 2.93 12.64 14.43
C SER A 119 3.16 14.09 13.99
N LEU A 120 2.37 14.60 13.03
CA LEU A 120 2.46 15.98 12.56
C LEU A 120 1.93 16.96 13.62
N ALA A 121 0.84 16.62 14.29
CA ALA A 121 0.28 17.45 15.36
C ALA A 121 1.28 17.57 16.54
N LEU A 122 1.90 16.48 16.97
CA LEU A 122 2.88 16.45 18.07
C LEU A 122 4.20 17.17 17.73
N GLN A 123 4.54 17.31 16.46
CA GLN A 123 5.76 18.01 16.02
C GLN A 123 5.60 19.53 15.95
N GLN A 124 4.42 20.08 16.22
CA GLN A 124 4.21 21.52 16.29
C GLN A 124 4.94 22.12 17.50
N LYS A 125 5.49 23.33 17.34
CA LYS A 125 6.37 23.96 18.34
C LYS A 125 5.69 24.30 19.66
N ASP A 126 4.35 24.44 19.68
CA ASP A 126 3.59 24.96 20.82
C ASP A 126 2.73 23.89 21.50
N GLN A 127 3.15 22.62 21.47
CA GLN A 127 2.39 21.53 22.07
C GLN A 127 2.50 21.53 23.60
N ASN A 128 1.36 21.61 24.29
CA ASN A 128 1.29 21.37 25.73
C ASN A 128 0.97 19.89 26.02
N ILE A 129 1.38 19.40 27.19
CA ILE A 129 1.22 17.99 27.56
C ILE A 129 -0.26 17.54 27.56
N VAL A 130 -1.20 18.42 27.89
CA VAL A 130 -2.63 18.13 27.93
C VAL A 130 -3.19 17.91 26.52
N LEU A 131 -2.75 18.71 25.55
CA LEU A 131 -3.09 18.60 24.13
C LEU A 131 -2.50 17.32 23.55
N ALA A 132 -1.26 16.98 23.89
CA ALA A 132 -0.64 15.72 23.48
C ALA A 132 -1.44 14.50 23.99
N ILE A 133 -1.87 14.50 25.25
CA ILE A 133 -2.72 13.44 25.81
C ILE A 133 -4.05 13.35 25.08
N HIS A 134 -4.69 14.48 24.80
CA HIS A 134 -5.94 14.51 24.06
C HIS A 134 -5.78 13.94 22.64
N LEU A 135 -4.73 14.34 21.92
CA LEU A 135 -4.42 13.82 20.59
C LEU A 135 -4.16 12.31 20.60
N ILE A 136 -3.44 11.78 21.60
CA ILE A 136 -3.22 10.34 21.75
C ILE A 136 -4.55 9.61 22.00
N SER A 137 -5.41 10.18 22.85
CA SER A 137 -6.74 9.61 23.14
C SER A 137 -7.61 9.58 21.89
N THR A 138 -7.60 10.65 21.09
CA THR A 138 -8.33 10.73 19.81
C THR A 138 -7.81 9.70 18.82
N MET A 139 -6.49 9.58 18.65
CA MET A 139 -5.89 8.57 17.78
C MET A 139 -6.30 7.15 18.22
N LYS A 140 -6.24 6.85 19.52
CA LYS A 140 -6.65 5.54 20.04
C LYS A 140 -8.13 5.25 19.76
N ALA A 141 -8.99 6.24 19.93
CA ALA A 141 -10.42 6.11 19.61
C ALA A 141 -10.65 5.85 18.12
N GLN A 142 -9.94 6.55 17.23
CA GLN A 142 -10.03 6.33 15.78
C GLN A 142 -9.57 4.93 15.38
N LEU A 143 -8.46 4.43 15.97
CA LEU A 143 -7.98 3.08 15.71
C LEU A 143 -8.95 2.02 16.23
N GLN A 144 -9.57 2.24 17.39
CA GLN A 144 -10.57 1.32 17.95
C GLN A 144 -11.84 1.28 17.10
N GLU A 145 -12.34 2.45 16.68
CA GLU A 145 -13.47 2.55 15.77
C GLU A 145 -13.20 1.83 14.44
N PHE A 146 -12.00 2.02 13.88
CA PHE A 146 -11.59 1.31 12.67
C PHE A 146 -11.51 -0.20 12.90
N ARG A 147 -11.01 -0.67 14.05
CA ARG A 147 -10.97 -2.10 14.38
C ARG A 147 -12.37 -2.71 14.46
N ASP A 148 -13.30 -2.02 15.10
CA ASP A 148 -14.62 -2.56 15.42
C ASP A 148 -15.55 -2.51 14.19
N ASN A 149 -15.49 -1.42 13.42
CA ASN A 149 -16.44 -1.14 12.34
C ASN A 149 -15.81 -0.96 10.95
N GLY A 150 -14.47 -0.93 10.83
CA GLY A 150 -13.78 -0.61 9.58
C GLY A 150 -13.59 -1.78 8.61
N TRP A 151 -13.86 -3.03 9.04
CA TRP A 151 -13.64 -4.23 8.23
C TRP A 151 -14.38 -4.18 6.89
N ASP A 152 -15.69 -3.96 6.91
CA ASP A 152 -16.52 -4.05 5.69
C ASP A 152 -16.13 -2.97 4.67
N ASN A 153 -15.80 -1.77 5.15
CA ASN A 153 -15.42 -0.66 4.28
C ASN A 153 -14.03 -0.88 3.68
N LEU A 154 -13.05 -1.33 4.49
CA LEU A 154 -11.72 -1.69 4.00
C LEU A 154 -11.82 -2.82 2.96
N PHE A 155 -12.59 -3.86 3.25
CA PHE A 155 -12.72 -5.00 2.36
C PHE A 155 -13.37 -4.62 1.03
N LYS A 156 -14.39 -3.74 1.07
CA LYS A 156 -15.02 -3.19 -0.13
C LYS A 156 -14.02 -2.39 -0.99
N GLU A 157 -13.21 -1.53 -0.38
CA GLU A 157 -12.19 -0.75 -1.09
C GLU A 157 -11.13 -1.63 -1.74
N VAL A 158 -10.66 -2.66 -1.02
CA VAL A 158 -9.71 -3.65 -1.54
C VAL A 158 -10.29 -4.40 -2.73
N ASN A 159 -11.54 -4.89 -2.64
CA ASN A 159 -12.17 -5.61 -3.75
C ASN A 159 -12.33 -4.71 -4.97
N LEU A 160 -12.81 -3.47 -4.79
CA LEU A 160 -12.94 -2.50 -5.86
C LEU A 160 -11.60 -2.20 -6.53
N PHE A 161 -10.53 -2.05 -5.74
CA PHE A 161 -9.18 -1.86 -6.28
C PHE A 161 -8.72 -3.07 -7.08
N CYS A 162 -8.88 -4.28 -6.53
CA CYS A 162 -8.50 -5.52 -7.21
C CYS A 162 -9.27 -5.70 -8.52
N GLU A 163 -10.57 -5.45 -8.54
CA GLU A 163 -11.39 -5.49 -9.76
C GLU A 163 -10.87 -4.50 -10.82
N ASN A 164 -10.62 -3.24 -10.42
CA ASN A 164 -10.10 -2.21 -11.32
C ASN A 164 -8.72 -2.57 -11.89
N GLN A 165 -7.86 -3.21 -11.09
CA GLN A 165 -6.53 -3.66 -11.51
C GLN A 165 -6.53 -5.09 -12.10
N LYS A 166 -7.70 -5.73 -12.25
CA LYS A 166 -7.87 -7.11 -12.72
C LYS A 166 -7.08 -8.16 -11.91
N ILE A 167 -6.91 -7.89 -10.62
CA ILE A 167 -6.26 -8.78 -9.66
C ILE A 167 -7.29 -9.82 -9.18
N PRO A 168 -6.95 -11.13 -9.20
CA PRO A 168 -7.86 -12.17 -8.71
C PRO A 168 -8.28 -11.95 -7.25
N LEU A 169 -9.59 -11.97 -7.00
CA LEU A 169 -10.14 -11.84 -5.66
C LEU A 169 -9.91 -13.13 -4.85
N SER A 170 -9.63 -12.97 -3.56
CA SER A 170 -9.54 -14.09 -2.62
C SER A 170 -10.95 -14.60 -2.28
N ASN A 171 -11.21 -15.90 -2.46
CA ASN A 171 -12.45 -16.50 -2.01
C ASN A 171 -12.43 -16.63 -0.48
N MET A 172 -13.33 -15.93 0.22
CA MET A 172 -13.37 -15.91 1.69
C MET A 172 -13.77 -17.25 2.32
N GLU A 173 -14.41 -18.13 1.57
CA GLU A 173 -14.79 -19.48 2.00
C GLU A 173 -13.68 -20.51 1.75
N GLU A 174 -12.68 -20.17 0.93
CA GLU A 174 -11.56 -21.06 0.66
C GLU A 174 -10.67 -21.24 1.88
N HIS A 175 -10.24 -22.47 2.11
CA HIS A 175 -9.35 -22.84 3.20
C HIS A 175 -7.89 -22.78 2.77
N VAL A 176 -7.10 -21.95 3.44
CA VAL A 176 -5.67 -21.82 3.22
C VAL A 176 -4.88 -22.49 4.34
N LYS A 177 -3.70 -23.02 4.00
CA LYS A 177 -2.80 -23.63 4.99
C LYS A 177 -2.27 -22.57 5.95
N VAL A 178 -2.32 -22.86 7.23
CA VAL A 178 -1.77 -21.97 8.26
C VAL A 178 -0.25 -21.84 8.06
N ARG A 179 0.26 -20.60 8.05
CA ARG A 179 1.71 -20.32 7.98
C ARG A 179 2.33 -20.46 9.39
N GLY A 180 3.62 -20.80 9.46
CA GLY A 180 4.36 -20.89 10.74
C GLY A 180 4.30 -22.26 11.43
N ARG A 181 4.39 -22.28 12.77
CA ARG A 181 4.57 -23.52 13.57
C ARG A 181 3.39 -24.50 13.45
N SER A 182 2.16 -24.00 13.27
CA SER A 182 0.93 -24.80 13.09
C SER A 182 0.92 -25.59 11.75
N ARG A 183 1.76 -25.22 10.77
CA ARG A 183 1.91 -25.95 9.50
C ARG A 183 2.32 -27.42 9.69
N ARG A 184 2.96 -27.76 10.82
CA ARG A 184 3.35 -29.15 11.17
C ARG A 184 2.14 -30.07 11.39
N ASN A 185 0.97 -29.50 11.71
CA ASN A 185 -0.26 -30.25 11.99
C ASN A 185 -1.20 -30.34 10.79
N GLY A 186 -0.87 -29.70 9.65
CA GLY A 186 -1.73 -29.69 8.46
C GLY A 186 -3.00 -28.86 8.60
N GLU A 187 -3.08 -27.99 9.60
CA GLU A 187 -4.24 -27.13 9.86
C GLU A 187 -4.49 -26.13 8.72
N THR A 188 -5.77 -25.94 8.40
CA THR A 188 -6.25 -24.98 7.41
C THR A 188 -7.29 -24.06 8.03
N ILE A 189 -7.24 -22.78 7.71
CA ILE A 189 -8.21 -21.77 8.14
C ILE A 189 -8.88 -21.17 6.90
N SER A 190 -10.11 -20.68 7.04
CA SER A 190 -10.75 -19.95 5.95
C SER A 190 -10.01 -18.63 5.69
N ASN A 191 -10.06 -18.15 4.46
CA ASN A 191 -9.54 -16.84 4.10
C ASN A 191 -10.19 -15.73 4.94
N LEU A 192 -11.49 -15.83 5.26
CA LEU A 192 -12.12 -14.86 6.17
C LEU A 192 -11.41 -14.76 7.52
N ILE A 193 -11.06 -15.90 8.12
CA ILE A 193 -10.35 -15.94 9.40
C ILE A 193 -8.93 -15.38 9.24
N HIS A 194 -8.23 -15.74 8.15
CA HIS A 194 -6.88 -15.23 7.86
C HIS A 194 -6.87 -13.70 7.68
N PHE A 195 -7.70 -13.17 6.80
CA PHE A 195 -7.75 -11.74 6.49
C PHE A 195 -8.32 -10.91 7.65
N ARG A 196 -9.48 -11.30 8.20
CA ARG A 196 -10.14 -10.53 9.25
C ARG A 196 -9.49 -10.73 10.61
N GLY A 197 -9.25 -11.98 11.00
CA GLY A 197 -8.66 -12.31 12.29
C GLY A 197 -7.15 -12.06 12.29
N GLY A 198 -6.43 -12.74 11.41
CA GLY A 198 -4.96 -12.78 11.43
C GLY A 198 -4.25 -11.54 10.90
N ILE A 199 -4.86 -10.78 9.99
CA ILE A 199 -4.24 -9.56 9.42
C ILE A 199 -4.90 -8.31 9.98
N PHE A 200 -6.22 -8.17 9.81
CA PHE A 200 -6.93 -6.94 10.16
C PHE A 200 -6.99 -6.72 11.68
N CYS A 201 -7.57 -7.64 12.44
CA CYS A 201 -7.74 -7.49 13.88
C CYS A 201 -6.39 -7.43 14.62
N GLU A 202 -5.43 -8.28 14.26
CA GLU A 202 -4.08 -8.25 14.85
C GLU A 202 -3.28 -6.99 14.45
N GLY A 203 -3.50 -6.47 13.23
CA GLY A 203 -2.74 -5.34 12.69
C GLY A 203 -3.15 -3.96 13.21
N VAL A 204 -4.40 -3.77 13.67
CA VAL A 204 -4.94 -2.44 14.01
C VAL A 204 -4.62 -2.03 15.45
N ILE A 205 -4.93 -2.87 16.44
CA ILE A 205 -4.58 -2.68 17.86
C ILE A 205 -4.30 -4.06 18.44
N GLY A 206 -3.09 -4.29 18.95
CA GLY A 206 -2.75 -5.52 19.67
C GLY A 206 -3.72 -5.76 20.83
N SER A 207 -4.23 -6.98 20.95
CA SER A 207 -5.00 -7.44 22.12
C SER A 207 -4.20 -7.32 23.41
#